data_AF-A0A7T1I592-F1
#
_entry.id   AF-A0A7T1I592-F1
#
_cell.length_a   1.000
_cell.length_b   1.000
_cell.length_c   1.000
_cell.angle_alpha   90.00
_cell.angle_beta   90.00
_cell.angle_gamma   90.00
#
_symmetry.space_group_name_H-M   'P 1'
#
loop_
_entity.id
_entity.type
_entity.pdbx_description
1 polymer ?
#
loop_
_entity_poly.entity_id
_entity_poly.type
_entity_poly.pdbx_seq_one_letter_code
_entity_poly.pdbx_strand_id
1 'polypeptide(L)'
;MAQITLHIGAPRTGTTVLQKYIFPHIQNSSYCGKRPHHSALIHSWGLRDAGQFFAGQPAGGMTQELREQALRYILTMSFHLALESPPREDAVRAFLSEAISRLVRVAVGGSVLLSTERLLDTAASLNGSHLVGPGRDVVFPVHPLAKACTAAGITPRIVVCLREPVSYLASKYSRTSFQRTAGGLPAQTPREYIQSQSELESTLPGSSVLSVAEHTPFLKAMHALGFVKAVGFKELIGSDDVLGMLGLENEGKYSFQQFPVENDLGVNAAKKALIMEKIHSSLDQCGWLARVKNAQMYD
;
A
#
# COMPACT_ATOMS: atom_id res chain seq x y z
N MET A 1 -21.51 13.04 -2.73
CA MET A 1 -21.60 11.62 -2.34
C MET A 1 -20.37 11.29 -1.54
N ALA A 2 -20.49 10.53 -0.45
CA ALA A 2 -19.34 10.11 0.35
C ALA A 2 -18.35 9.30 -0.50
N GLN A 3 -17.05 9.58 -0.37
CA GLN A 3 -16.02 8.91 -1.16
C GLN A 3 -14.82 8.52 -0.29
N ILE A 4 -14.33 7.30 -0.47
CA ILE A 4 -13.05 6.85 0.09
C ILE A 4 -12.14 6.48 -1.06
N THR A 5 -10.99 7.15 -1.12
CA THR A 5 -9.90 6.84 -2.03
C THR A 5 -8.81 6.10 -1.27
N LEU A 6 -8.56 4.85 -1.63
CA LEU A 6 -7.46 4.02 -1.15
C LEU A 6 -6.29 4.20 -2.11
N HIS A 7 -5.32 5.04 -1.75
CA HIS A 7 -4.09 5.22 -2.51
C HIS A 7 -3.05 4.19 -2.09
N ILE A 8 -2.70 3.36 -3.05
CA ILE A 8 -1.82 2.22 -2.91
C ILE A 8 -0.53 2.50 -3.68
N GLY A 9 0.45 2.96 -2.92
CA GLY A 9 1.72 3.38 -3.45
C GLY A 9 2.74 2.25 -3.56
N ALA A 10 2.79 1.54 -4.69
CA ALA A 10 3.79 0.47 -4.89
C ALA A 10 5.26 0.99 -4.92
N PRO A 11 5.54 2.23 -5.38
CA PRO A 11 6.84 2.88 -5.15
C PRO A 11 6.81 3.72 -3.86
N ARG A 12 7.57 3.31 -2.84
CA ARG A 12 7.69 4.05 -1.57
C ARG A 12 8.26 5.45 -1.76
N THR A 13 9.19 5.64 -2.71
CA THR A 13 9.81 6.94 -3.02
C THR A 13 8.75 7.94 -3.48
N GLY A 14 7.99 7.59 -4.52
CA GLY A 14 6.85 8.39 -5.01
C GLY A 14 5.83 8.68 -3.91
N THR A 15 5.39 7.63 -3.23
CA THR A 15 4.39 7.73 -2.16
C THR A 15 4.84 8.64 -1.02
N THR A 16 6.12 8.60 -0.64
CA THR A 16 6.64 9.46 0.42
C THR A 16 6.64 10.92 0.01
N VAL A 17 7.01 11.23 -1.24
CA VAL A 17 6.91 12.60 -1.78
C VAL A 17 5.47 13.09 -1.70
N LEU A 18 4.51 12.29 -2.18
CA LEU A 18 3.09 12.64 -2.12
C LEU A 18 2.62 12.88 -0.67
N GLN A 19 2.95 11.96 0.24
CA GLN A 19 2.57 12.03 1.65
C GLN A 19 3.18 13.21 2.41
N LYS A 20 4.36 13.67 2.00
CA LYS A 20 5.12 14.74 2.66
C LYS A 20 4.79 16.12 2.11
N TYR A 21 4.62 16.23 0.79
CA TYR A 21 4.62 17.52 0.10
C TYR A 21 3.34 17.85 -0.65
N ILE A 22 2.44 16.88 -0.91
CA ILE A 22 1.23 17.12 -1.71
C ILE A 22 -0.03 16.86 -0.89
N PHE A 23 -0.18 15.64 -0.37
CA PHE A 23 -1.38 15.23 0.38
C PHE A 23 -1.70 16.07 1.62
N PRO A 24 -0.73 16.66 2.35
CA PRO A 24 -1.05 17.58 3.44
C PRO A 24 -1.76 18.87 3.00
N HIS A 25 -1.71 19.22 1.71
CA HIS A 25 -2.25 20.48 1.17
C HIS A 25 -3.60 20.31 0.46
N ILE A 26 -4.16 19.10 0.41
CA ILE A 26 -5.49 18.88 -0.15
C ILE A 26 -6.56 19.58 0.72
N GLN A 27 -7.58 20.13 0.08
CA GLN A 27 -8.57 21.00 0.72
C GLN A 27 -9.97 20.42 0.69
N ASN A 28 -10.31 19.64 -0.35
CA ASN A 28 -11.67 19.13 -0.56
C ASN A 28 -11.86 17.70 -0.03
N SER A 29 -10.80 17.09 0.48
CA SER A 29 -10.80 15.76 1.08
C SER A 29 -9.99 15.74 2.38
N SER A 30 -10.33 14.84 3.28
CA SER A 30 -9.51 14.58 4.46
C SER A 30 -8.43 13.55 4.16
N TYR A 31 -7.17 13.96 4.29
CA TYR A 31 -6.02 13.08 4.14
C TYR A 31 -5.70 12.34 5.44
N CYS A 32 -5.74 11.00 5.40
CA CYS A 32 -5.17 10.16 6.45
C CYS A 32 -4.00 9.36 5.86
N GLY A 33 -2.80 9.78 6.22
CA GLY A 33 -1.56 9.10 5.85
C GLY A 33 -0.65 8.96 7.06
N LYS A 34 0.31 8.04 6.96
CA LYS A 34 1.35 7.91 7.98
C LYS A 34 2.28 9.12 7.89
N ARG A 35 2.98 9.43 8.99
CA ARG A 35 4.07 10.41 8.93
C ARG A 35 5.12 9.96 7.90
N PRO A 36 5.66 10.87 7.07
CA PRO A 36 6.74 10.55 6.14
C PRO A 36 7.91 9.86 6.86
N HIS A 37 8.54 8.89 6.19
CA HIS A 37 9.65 8.06 6.70
C HIS A 37 9.36 7.17 7.93
N HIS A 38 8.25 7.37 8.63
CA HIS A 38 7.86 6.51 9.74
C HIS A 38 7.21 5.24 9.22
N SER A 39 7.42 4.14 9.93
CA SER A 39 6.58 2.96 9.75
C SER A 39 5.18 3.29 10.26
N ALA A 40 4.14 2.81 9.59
CA ALA A 40 2.83 2.69 10.21
C ALA A 40 2.94 1.58 11.28
N LEU A 41 3.59 1.88 12.41
CA LEU A 41 3.74 0.95 13.53
C LEU A 41 2.34 0.57 14.01
N ILE A 42 1.99 -0.70 13.80
CA ILE A 42 0.85 -1.37 14.41
C ILE A 42 1.34 -1.78 15.80
N HIS A 43 1.37 -0.83 16.73
CA HIS A 43 1.39 -1.22 18.14
C HIS A 43 0.03 -1.80 18.47
N SER A 44 0.00 -2.80 19.34
CA SER A 44 -1.19 -3.53 19.80
C SER A 44 -2.26 -2.57 20.34
N TRP A 45 -3.16 -2.09 19.49
CA TRP A 45 -4.38 -1.43 19.93
C TRP A 45 -5.39 -2.52 20.29
N GLY A 46 -5.94 -2.43 21.50
CA GLY A 46 -6.99 -3.35 21.91
C GLY A 46 -8.25 -3.06 21.12
N LEU A 47 -9.01 -4.11 20.75
CA LEU A 47 -10.35 -3.98 20.15
C LEU A 47 -11.31 -3.09 20.98
N ARG A 48 -11.03 -2.89 22.28
CA ARG A 48 -11.84 -2.05 23.18
C ARG A 48 -11.69 -0.55 22.91
N ASP A 49 -10.59 -0.10 22.34
CA ASP A 49 -10.32 1.33 22.10
C ASP A 49 -11.03 1.84 20.82
N ALA A 50 -11.59 0.92 20.03
CA ALA A 50 -12.30 1.17 18.78
C ALA A 50 -13.59 2.00 18.92
N GLY A 51 -14.35 1.74 19.99
CA GLY A 51 -15.75 2.20 20.11
C GLY A 51 -15.91 3.71 20.35
N GLN A 52 -14.88 4.36 20.88
CA GLN A 52 -14.89 5.79 21.21
C GLN A 52 -14.36 6.67 20.08
N PHE A 53 -13.85 6.05 19.03
CA PHE A 53 -13.20 6.77 17.94
C PHE A 53 -14.21 7.63 17.17
N PHE A 54 -13.89 8.93 17.01
CA PHE A 54 -14.74 9.99 16.43
C PHE A 54 -15.99 10.45 17.20
N ALA A 55 -16.22 9.97 18.42
CA ALA A 55 -17.39 10.40 19.19
C ALA A 55 -17.37 11.93 19.44
N GLY A 56 -18.45 12.62 19.11
CA GLY A 56 -18.62 14.06 19.34
C GLY A 56 -17.87 15.00 18.37
N GLN A 57 -17.23 14.48 17.31
CA GLN A 57 -16.51 15.32 16.34
C GLN A 57 -17.47 15.93 15.30
N PRO A 58 -17.40 17.25 15.03
CA PRO A 58 -18.19 17.87 13.97
C PRO A 58 -17.63 17.51 12.58
N ALA A 59 -18.48 17.62 11.55
CA ALA A 59 -18.06 17.45 10.16
C ALA A 59 -16.96 18.46 9.78
N GLY A 60 -15.90 17.99 9.14
CA GLY A 60 -14.73 18.80 8.79
C GLY A 60 -13.78 19.10 9.95
N GLY A 61 -14.10 18.67 11.18
CA GLY A 61 -13.33 18.97 12.40
C GLY A 61 -12.12 18.06 12.65
N MET A 62 -11.69 17.24 11.69
CA MET A 62 -10.61 16.29 11.92
C MET A 62 -9.24 16.96 12.08
N THR A 63 -8.72 16.95 13.31
CA THR A 63 -7.33 17.32 13.63
C THR A 63 -6.34 16.34 13.00
N GLN A 64 -5.08 16.76 12.83
CA GLN A 64 -4.03 15.87 12.32
C GLN A 64 -3.86 14.62 13.18
N GLU A 65 -3.88 14.77 14.50
CA GLU A 65 -3.77 13.66 15.45
C GLU A 65 -4.88 12.63 15.24
N LEU A 66 -6.12 13.10 15.09
CA LEU A 66 -7.27 12.22 14.85
C LEU A 66 -7.13 11.48 13.51
N ARG A 67 -6.64 12.13 12.45
CA ARG A 67 -6.38 11.47 11.15
C ARG A 67 -5.30 10.39 11.26
N GLU A 68 -4.24 10.64 12.02
CA GLU A 68 -3.17 9.66 12.25
C GLU A 68 -3.67 8.45 13.06
N GLN A 69 -4.45 8.69 14.12
CA GLN A 69 -5.07 7.64 14.91
C GLN A 69 -6.07 6.82 14.07
N ALA A 70 -6.85 7.49 13.20
CA ALA A 70 -7.81 6.86 12.31
C ALA A 70 -7.13 5.87 11.37
N LEU A 71 -6.06 6.32 10.74
CA LEU A 71 -5.28 5.46 9.85
C LEU A 71 -4.71 4.27 10.60
N ARG A 72 -4.10 4.48 11.78
CA ARG A 72 -3.54 3.39 12.58
C ARG A 72 -4.59 2.35 12.95
N TYR A 73 -5.76 2.81 13.37
CA TYR A 73 -6.87 1.95 13.72
C TYR A 73 -7.36 1.12 12.52
N ILE A 74 -7.65 1.80 11.41
CA ILE A 74 -8.12 1.18 10.15
C ILE A 74 -7.10 0.16 9.64
N LEU A 75 -5.82 0.51 9.63
CA LEU A 75 -4.77 -0.40 9.20
C LEU A 75 -4.67 -1.61 10.14
N THR A 76 -4.63 -1.41 11.45
CA THR A 76 -4.56 -2.51 12.43
C THR A 76 -5.68 -3.52 12.21
N MET A 77 -6.92 -3.06 12.09
CA MET A 77 -8.07 -3.94 11.84
C MET A 77 -7.97 -4.63 10.47
N SER A 78 -7.55 -3.91 9.43
CA SER A 78 -7.37 -4.48 8.09
C SER A 78 -6.29 -5.57 8.07
N PHE A 79 -5.19 -5.39 8.80
CA PHE A 79 -4.15 -6.41 8.97
C PHE A 79 -4.64 -7.62 9.78
N HIS A 80 -5.42 -7.42 10.84
CA HIS A 80 -6.02 -8.53 11.58
C HIS A 80 -6.96 -9.38 10.71
N LEU A 81 -7.75 -8.73 9.85
CA LEU A 81 -8.63 -9.41 8.90
C LEU A 81 -7.90 -10.02 7.71
N ALA A 82 -6.64 -9.66 7.49
CA ALA A 82 -5.80 -10.28 6.47
C ALA A 82 -5.21 -11.62 6.93
N LEU A 83 -5.35 -11.97 8.22
CA LEU A 83 -4.79 -13.20 8.77
C LEU A 83 -5.51 -14.47 8.29
N GLU A 84 -4.82 -15.61 8.29
CA GLU A 84 -5.42 -16.92 7.96
C GLU A 84 -6.58 -17.30 8.90
N SER A 85 -6.43 -16.99 10.18
CA SER A 85 -7.45 -17.22 11.21
C SER A 85 -7.66 -15.94 12.01
N PRO A 86 -8.42 -14.96 11.48
CA PRO A 86 -8.64 -13.68 12.15
C PRO A 86 -9.36 -13.89 13.50
N PRO A 87 -8.78 -13.48 14.63
CA PRO A 87 -9.46 -13.60 15.91
C PRO A 87 -10.68 -12.67 15.91
N ARG A 88 -11.87 -13.21 16.20
CA ARG A 88 -13.14 -12.45 16.27
C ARG A 88 -13.46 -11.71 14.97
N GLU A 89 -13.29 -12.37 13.83
CA GLU A 89 -13.44 -11.79 12.48
C GLU A 89 -14.67 -10.88 12.33
N ASP A 90 -15.86 -11.36 12.70
CA ASP A 90 -17.11 -10.61 12.57
C ASP A 90 -17.10 -9.30 13.36
N ALA A 91 -16.60 -9.35 14.60
CA ALA A 91 -16.48 -8.17 15.44
C ALA A 91 -15.47 -7.17 14.86
N VAL A 92 -14.30 -7.65 14.43
CA VAL A 92 -13.27 -6.80 13.80
C VAL A 92 -13.79 -6.15 12.53
N ARG A 93 -14.52 -6.90 11.69
CA ARG A 93 -15.15 -6.40 10.46
C ARG A 93 -16.22 -5.35 10.76
N ALA A 94 -17.07 -5.58 11.76
CA ALA A 94 -18.07 -4.61 12.19
C ALA A 94 -17.42 -3.32 12.68
N PHE A 95 -16.38 -3.42 13.52
CA PHE A 95 -15.68 -2.24 14.02
C PHE A 95 -14.94 -1.47 12.92
N LEU A 96 -14.34 -2.17 11.95
CA LEU A 96 -13.70 -1.51 10.80
C LEU A 96 -14.73 -0.77 9.95
N SER A 97 -15.88 -1.39 9.66
CA SER A 97 -16.96 -0.78 8.88
C SER A 97 -17.57 0.44 9.57
N GLU A 98 -17.74 0.38 10.90
CA GLU A 98 -18.20 1.51 11.70
C GLU A 98 -17.17 2.65 11.70
N ALA A 99 -15.88 2.34 11.88
CA ALA A 99 -14.82 3.36 11.84
C ALA A 99 -14.74 4.05 10.48
N ILE A 100 -14.90 3.30 9.38
CA ILE A 100 -14.97 3.83 8.03
C ILE A 100 -16.19 4.77 7.88
N SER A 101 -17.36 4.35 8.33
CA SER A 101 -18.59 5.15 8.28
C SER A 101 -18.43 6.47 9.03
N ARG A 102 -17.84 6.42 10.23
CA ARG A 102 -17.59 7.61 11.05
C ARG A 102 -16.56 8.53 10.40
N LEU A 103 -15.44 7.98 9.93
CA LEU A 103 -14.37 8.74 9.29
C LEU A 103 -14.92 9.60 8.13
N VAL A 104 -15.78 9.01 7.31
CA VAL A 104 -16.42 9.71 6.20
C VAL A 104 -17.38 10.80 6.66
N ARG A 105 -18.16 10.57 7.73
CA ARG A 105 -19.07 11.59 8.28
C ARG A 105 -18.33 12.82 8.80
N VAL A 106 -17.16 12.62 9.40
CA VAL A 106 -16.35 13.72 9.96
C VAL A 106 -15.40 14.34 8.94
N ALA A 107 -15.24 13.73 7.76
CA ALA A 107 -14.35 14.21 6.72
C ALA A 107 -14.87 15.47 6.03
N VAL A 108 -13.92 16.35 5.68
CA VAL A 108 -14.17 17.49 4.78
C VAL A 108 -14.78 16.98 3.47
N GLY A 109 -15.92 17.56 3.08
CA GLY A 109 -16.65 17.18 1.88
C GLY A 109 -17.21 15.75 1.87
N GLY A 110 -17.13 15.02 3.00
CA GLY A 110 -17.41 13.58 3.03
C GLY A 110 -16.42 12.74 2.20
N SER A 111 -15.25 13.30 1.86
CA SER A 111 -14.22 12.66 1.04
C SER A 111 -12.98 12.36 1.86
N VAL A 112 -12.43 11.15 1.72
CA VAL A 112 -11.26 10.67 2.46
C VAL A 112 -10.23 10.11 1.50
N LEU A 113 -8.97 10.53 1.66
CA LEU A 113 -7.81 9.90 1.04
C LEU A 113 -7.03 9.10 2.10
N LEU A 114 -7.08 7.77 2.00
CA LEU A 114 -6.24 6.87 2.78
C LEU A 114 -5.02 6.48 1.96
N SER A 115 -3.82 6.86 2.39
CA SER A 115 -2.59 6.59 1.62
C SER A 115 -1.53 5.89 2.46
N THR A 116 -1.15 4.68 2.05
CA THR A 116 -0.02 3.96 2.62
C THR A 116 0.50 2.89 1.67
N GLU A 117 1.80 2.68 1.64
CA GLU A 117 2.44 1.60 0.89
C GLU A 117 2.12 0.22 1.48
N ARG A 118 1.70 0.18 2.75
CA ARG A 118 1.47 -1.05 3.51
C ARG A 118 0.22 -1.82 3.09
N LEU A 119 -0.63 -1.23 2.25
CA LEU A 119 -1.85 -1.89 1.76
C LEU A 119 -1.57 -3.04 0.78
N LEU A 120 -0.35 -3.16 0.24
CA LEU A 120 0.12 -4.28 -0.61
C LEU A 120 1.34 -4.99 -0.05
N ASP A 121 1.47 -5.00 1.26
CA ASP A 121 2.60 -5.61 1.94
C ASP A 121 2.02 -6.63 2.93
N THR A 122 2.29 -7.91 2.68
CA THR A 122 2.13 -8.96 3.70
C THR A 122 3.40 -9.02 4.57
N ALA A 123 3.33 -9.55 5.78
CA ALA A 123 4.48 -9.77 6.63
C ALA A 123 5.53 -10.64 5.93
N ALA A 124 5.08 -11.66 5.18
CA ALA A 124 5.94 -12.52 4.38
C ALA A 124 6.60 -11.75 3.23
N SER A 125 5.84 -10.96 2.45
CA SER A 125 6.38 -10.21 1.30
C SER A 125 7.34 -9.09 1.72
N LEU A 126 7.09 -8.45 2.85
CA LEU A 126 7.99 -7.45 3.45
C LEU A 126 9.33 -8.04 3.86
N ASN A 127 9.29 -9.21 4.51
CA ASN A 127 10.47 -9.84 5.09
C ASN A 127 11.24 -10.71 4.09
N GLY A 128 10.73 -10.85 2.86
CA GLY A 128 11.29 -11.72 1.83
C GLY A 128 11.20 -13.20 2.21
N SER A 129 10.21 -13.56 3.02
CA SER A 129 10.04 -14.91 3.55
C SER A 129 8.99 -15.69 2.75
N HIS A 130 9.17 -17.01 2.67
CA HIS A 130 8.14 -17.96 2.22
C HIS A 130 7.44 -18.65 3.40
N LEU A 131 7.90 -18.44 4.64
CA LEU A 131 7.39 -19.16 5.81
C LEU A 131 5.99 -18.69 6.18
N VAL A 132 5.10 -19.66 6.34
CA VAL A 132 3.67 -19.48 6.55
C VAL A 132 3.33 -20.19 7.87
N GLY A 133 3.02 -19.45 8.96
CA GLY A 133 2.62 -20.01 10.27
C GLY A 133 1.38 -19.31 10.89
N PRO A 134 0.74 -19.87 11.93
CA PRO A 134 -0.49 -19.31 12.51
C PRO A 134 -0.36 -17.81 12.85
N GLY A 135 -1.34 -17.00 12.45
CA GLY A 135 -1.26 -15.53 12.57
C GLY A 135 -0.48 -14.83 11.44
N ARG A 136 -0.21 -15.53 10.33
CA ARG A 136 0.26 -14.96 9.06
C ARG A 136 -0.85 -14.23 8.32
N ASP A 137 -0.51 -13.17 7.59
CA ASP A 137 -1.39 -12.58 6.59
C ASP A 137 -1.39 -13.40 5.30
N VAL A 138 -2.59 -13.72 4.82
CA VAL A 138 -2.83 -14.55 3.63
C VAL A 138 -3.28 -13.73 2.42
N VAL A 139 -3.62 -12.45 2.62
CA VAL A 139 -4.01 -11.51 1.57
C VAL A 139 -3.43 -10.14 1.87
N PHE A 140 -3.36 -9.28 0.86
CA PHE A 140 -3.03 -7.87 1.10
C PHE A 140 -4.12 -7.16 1.93
N PRO A 141 -3.75 -6.28 2.89
CA PRO A 141 -4.70 -5.54 3.73
C PRO A 141 -5.70 -4.66 2.97
N VAL A 142 -5.41 -4.30 1.71
CA VAL A 142 -6.40 -3.62 0.84
C VAL A 142 -7.69 -4.43 0.68
N HIS A 143 -7.61 -5.77 0.62
CA HIS A 143 -8.79 -6.61 0.40
C HIS A 143 -9.81 -6.50 1.54
N PRO A 144 -9.46 -6.79 2.81
CA PRO A 144 -10.40 -6.62 3.90
C PRO A 144 -10.84 -5.16 4.08
N LEU A 145 -9.97 -4.18 3.83
CA LEU A 145 -10.33 -2.76 3.89
C LEU A 145 -11.42 -2.40 2.88
N ALA A 146 -11.25 -2.77 1.61
CA ALA A 146 -12.22 -2.48 0.56
C ALA A 146 -13.58 -3.18 0.79
N LYS A 147 -13.54 -4.42 1.30
CA LYS A 147 -14.77 -5.13 1.73
C LYS A 147 -15.48 -4.40 2.87
N ALA A 148 -14.74 -3.87 3.84
CA ALA A 148 -15.32 -3.10 4.94
C ALA A 148 -15.90 -1.75 4.47
N CYS A 149 -15.28 -1.07 3.49
CA CYS A 149 -15.88 0.08 2.83
C CYS A 149 -17.24 -0.28 2.23
N THR A 150 -17.30 -1.39 1.49
CA THR A 150 -18.53 -1.87 0.85
C THR A 150 -19.62 -2.21 1.89
N ALA A 151 -19.24 -2.87 2.98
CA ALA A 151 -20.14 -3.16 4.10
C ALA A 151 -20.66 -1.89 4.80
N ALA A 152 -19.88 -0.81 4.79
CA ALA A 152 -20.29 0.53 5.22
C ALA A 152 -21.17 1.28 4.20
N GLY A 153 -21.54 0.65 3.07
CA GLY A 153 -22.33 1.26 2.01
C GLY A 153 -21.54 2.19 1.09
N ILE A 154 -20.20 2.09 1.09
CA ILE A 154 -19.30 2.96 0.33
C ILE A 154 -18.52 2.12 -0.67
N THR A 155 -18.68 2.37 -1.95
CA THR A 155 -17.83 1.74 -2.97
C THR A 155 -16.47 2.46 -2.97
N PRO A 156 -15.36 1.79 -2.59
CA PRO A 156 -14.07 2.44 -2.54
C PRO A 156 -13.53 2.70 -3.94
N ARG A 157 -12.83 3.81 -4.08
CA ARG A 157 -11.95 4.08 -5.20
C ARG A 157 -10.55 3.62 -4.84
N ILE A 158 -9.98 2.72 -5.61
CA ILE A 158 -8.63 2.19 -5.40
C ILE A 158 -7.72 2.82 -6.44
N VAL A 159 -6.70 3.56 -5.99
CA VAL A 159 -5.69 4.14 -6.87
C VAL A 159 -4.40 3.36 -6.70
N VAL A 160 -3.96 2.70 -7.76
CA VAL A 160 -2.73 1.90 -7.76
C VAL A 160 -1.67 2.59 -8.59
N CYS A 161 -0.52 2.89 -7.97
CA CYS A 161 0.66 3.35 -8.69
C CYS A 161 1.56 2.15 -8.99
N LEU A 162 1.75 1.81 -10.27
CA LEU A 162 2.54 0.67 -10.75
C LEU A 162 3.84 1.14 -11.38
N ARG A 163 4.89 0.32 -11.31
CA ARG A 163 6.22 0.62 -11.86
C ARG A 163 6.69 -0.59 -12.66
N GLU A 164 7.57 -0.40 -13.64
CA GLU A 164 8.25 -1.49 -14.33
C GLU A 164 8.64 -2.62 -13.35
N PRO A 165 8.21 -3.86 -13.62
CA PRO A 165 8.29 -4.94 -12.65
C PRO A 165 9.68 -5.24 -12.09
N VAL A 166 10.72 -5.28 -12.92
CA VAL A 166 12.10 -5.55 -12.46
C VAL A 166 12.57 -4.43 -11.54
N SER A 167 12.31 -3.19 -11.91
CA SER A 167 12.64 -2.00 -11.12
C SER A 167 11.88 -1.95 -9.79
N TYR A 168 10.60 -2.35 -9.80
CA TYR A 168 9.79 -2.52 -8.59
C TYR A 168 10.36 -3.60 -7.67
N LEU A 169 10.64 -4.79 -8.19
CA LEU A 169 11.20 -5.92 -7.43
C LEU A 169 12.59 -5.61 -6.89
N ALA A 170 13.45 -4.96 -7.67
CA ALA A 170 14.77 -4.49 -7.23
C ALA A 170 14.65 -3.48 -6.08
N SER A 171 13.66 -2.60 -6.13
CA SER A 171 13.37 -1.66 -5.04
C SER A 171 12.89 -2.36 -3.78
N LYS A 172 12.02 -3.38 -3.91
CA LYS A 172 11.55 -4.19 -2.77
C LYS A 172 12.67 -5.03 -2.18
N TYR A 173 13.45 -5.71 -3.00
CA TYR A 173 14.64 -6.47 -2.60
C TYR A 173 15.62 -5.60 -1.80
N SER A 174 15.97 -4.42 -2.32
CA SER A 174 16.92 -3.51 -1.64
C SER A 174 16.43 -3.11 -0.25
N ARG A 175 15.13 -2.84 -0.13
CA ARG A 175 14.48 -2.53 1.16
C ARG A 175 14.53 -3.72 2.11
N THR A 176 14.07 -4.88 1.66
CA THR A 176 14.05 -6.11 2.47
C THR A 176 15.46 -6.47 2.93
N SER A 177 16.44 -6.41 2.04
CA SER A 177 17.85 -6.62 2.38
C SER A 177 18.32 -5.66 3.47
N PHE A 178 18.05 -4.36 3.34
CA PHE A 178 18.43 -3.36 4.35
C PHE A 178 17.75 -3.63 5.70
N GLN A 179 16.44 -3.93 5.69
CA GLN A 179 15.68 -4.21 6.91
C GLN A 179 16.18 -5.46 7.63
N ARG A 180 16.49 -6.53 6.88
CA ARG A 180 17.06 -7.77 7.44
C ARG A 180 18.40 -7.50 8.10
N THR A 181 19.31 -6.81 7.41
CA THR A 181 20.64 -6.49 7.97
C THR A 181 20.55 -5.57 9.19
N ALA A 182 19.65 -4.59 9.18
CA ALA A 182 19.42 -3.72 10.34
C ALA A 182 18.84 -4.48 11.54
N GLY A 183 18.10 -5.57 11.30
CA GLY A 183 17.57 -6.48 12.32
C GLY A 183 18.51 -7.63 12.70
N GLY A 184 19.78 -7.60 12.28
CA GLY A 184 20.77 -8.64 12.60
C GLY A 184 20.61 -9.95 11.82
N LEU A 185 19.72 -10.00 10.82
CA LEU A 185 19.54 -11.15 9.94
C LEU A 185 20.40 -11.01 8.67
N PRO A 186 20.89 -12.12 8.10
CA PRO A 186 21.63 -12.08 6.85
C PRO A 186 20.75 -11.57 5.71
N ALA A 187 21.34 -10.73 4.84
CA ALA A 187 20.75 -10.34 3.58
C ALA A 187 20.58 -11.58 2.69
N GLN A 188 19.43 -11.67 2.01
CA GLN A 188 19.23 -12.66 0.96
C GLN A 188 19.95 -12.20 -0.31
N THR A 189 20.39 -13.15 -1.12
CA THR A 189 20.72 -12.90 -2.52
C THR A 189 19.45 -12.58 -3.32
N PRO A 190 19.55 -11.90 -4.48
CA PRO A 190 18.39 -11.67 -5.34
C PRO A 190 17.68 -12.96 -5.76
N ARG A 191 18.41 -14.06 -5.91
CA ARG A 191 17.85 -15.38 -6.25
C ARG A 191 17.03 -15.95 -5.10
N GLU A 192 17.59 -16.01 -3.89
CA GLU A 192 16.86 -16.48 -2.71
C GLU A 192 15.61 -15.65 -2.42
N TYR A 193 15.69 -14.34 -2.65
CA TYR A 193 14.55 -13.44 -2.50
C TYR A 193 13.43 -13.79 -3.50
N ILE A 194 13.73 -13.85 -4.81
CA ILE A 194 12.72 -14.18 -5.83
C ILE A 194 12.17 -15.58 -5.63
N GLN A 195 13.03 -16.56 -5.29
CA GLN A 195 12.60 -17.92 -4.99
C GLN A 195 11.61 -17.95 -3.80
N SER A 196 11.94 -17.27 -2.69
CA SER A 196 11.04 -17.20 -1.53
C SER A 196 9.70 -16.54 -1.88
N GLN A 197 9.71 -15.50 -2.71
CA GLN A 197 8.48 -14.85 -3.15
C GLN A 197 7.68 -15.72 -4.13
N SER A 198 8.34 -16.53 -4.96
CA SER A 198 7.71 -17.52 -5.84
C SER A 198 7.02 -18.63 -5.05
N GLU A 199 7.69 -19.16 -4.03
CA GLU A 199 7.13 -20.18 -3.13
C GLU A 199 5.92 -19.63 -2.36
N LEU A 200 6.02 -18.39 -1.87
CA LEU A 200 4.91 -17.68 -1.24
C LEU A 200 3.72 -17.53 -2.20
N GLU A 201 3.97 -17.06 -3.43
CA GLU A 201 2.91 -16.87 -4.44
C GLU A 201 2.25 -18.18 -4.87
N SER A 202 3.01 -19.28 -4.89
CA SER A 202 2.49 -20.61 -5.24
C SER A 202 1.60 -21.17 -4.12
N THR A 203 1.92 -20.85 -2.86
CA THR A 203 1.17 -21.32 -1.68
C THR A 203 -0.04 -20.44 -1.39
N LEU A 204 0.13 -19.12 -1.54
CA LEU A 204 -0.86 -18.08 -1.25
C LEU A 204 -0.87 -17.04 -2.39
N PRO A 205 -1.56 -17.33 -3.51
CA PRO A 205 -1.65 -16.39 -4.62
C PRO A 205 -2.23 -15.03 -4.20
N GLY A 206 -1.65 -13.94 -4.69
CA GLY A 206 -2.06 -12.58 -4.33
C GLY A 206 -1.46 -12.03 -3.03
N SER A 207 -0.40 -12.65 -2.50
CA SER A 207 0.21 -12.28 -1.21
C SER A 207 1.68 -11.87 -1.30
N SER A 208 2.36 -12.14 -2.42
CA SER A 208 3.78 -11.83 -2.60
C SER A 208 4.01 -10.54 -3.40
N VAL A 209 5.24 -10.05 -3.42
CA VAL A 209 5.59 -8.94 -4.33
C VAL A 209 5.43 -9.32 -5.81
N LEU A 210 5.44 -10.61 -6.16
CA LEU A 210 5.27 -11.06 -7.54
C LEU A 210 3.85 -10.84 -8.04
N SER A 211 2.84 -10.91 -7.15
CA SER A 211 1.46 -10.57 -7.55
C SER A 211 1.39 -9.16 -8.11
N VAL A 212 2.00 -8.19 -7.43
CA VAL A 212 1.99 -6.78 -7.87
C VAL A 212 2.81 -6.58 -9.14
N ALA A 213 3.87 -7.37 -9.34
CA ALA A 213 4.69 -7.35 -10.55
C ALA A 213 3.92 -7.86 -11.79
N GLU A 214 2.97 -8.77 -11.62
CA GLU A 214 2.02 -9.18 -12.67
C GLU A 214 0.86 -8.15 -12.76
N HIS A 215 1.10 -7.00 -13.40
CA HIS A 215 0.15 -5.86 -13.37
C HIS A 215 -1.28 -6.26 -13.75
N THR A 216 -1.48 -6.97 -14.86
CA THR A 216 -2.83 -7.31 -15.34
C THR A 216 -3.61 -8.22 -14.37
N PRO A 217 -3.10 -9.39 -13.93
CA PRO A 217 -3.77 -10.19 -12.90
C PRO A 217 -4.03 -9.41 -11.60
N PHE A 218 -3.07 -8.60 -11.16
CA PHE A 218 -3.21 -7.80 -9.95
C PHE A 218 -4.34 -6.78 -10.04
N LEU A 219 -4.38 -6.00 -11.12
CA LEU A 219 -5.44 -5.02 -11.34
C LEU A 219 -6.81 -5.68 -11.49
N LYS A 220 -6.89 -6.84 -12.15
CA LYS A 220 -8.12 -7.63 -12.22
C LYS A 220 -8.63 -8.02 -10.83
N ALA A 221 -7.75 -8.44 -9.93
CA ALA A 221 -8.11 -8.73 -8.54
C ALA A 221 -8.59 -7.48 -7.78
N MET A 222 -7.97 -6.32 -8.02
CA MET A 222 -8.39 -5.05 -7.41
C MET A 222 -9.75 -4.57 -7.93
N HIS A 223 -10.04 -4.76 -9.24
CA HIS A 223 -11.32 -4.37 -9.85
C HIS A 223 -12.52 -5.13 -9.27
N ALA A 224 -12.30 -6.32 -8.70
CA ALA A 224 -13.32 -7.05 -7.98
C ALA A 224 -13.71 -6.42 -6.62
N LEU A 225 -12.94 -5.43 -6.14
CA LEU A 225 -13.12 -4.79 -4.83
C LEU A 225 -13.73 -3.38 -4.91
N GLY A 226 -13.73 -2.74 -6.08
CA GLY A 226 -14.18 -1.36 -6.24
C GLY A 226 -13.75 -0.74 -7.57
N PHE A 227 -13.91 0.58 -7.68
CA PHE A 227 -13.44 1.32 -8.85
C PHE A 227 -11.92 1.48 -8.79
N VAL A 228 -11.20 0.95 -9.77
CA VAL A 228 -9.72 1.02 -9.80
C VAL A 228 -9.25 2.02 -10.84
N LYS A 229 -8.33 2.89 -10.43
CA LYS A 229 -7.52 3.73 -11.32
C LYS A 229 -6.06 3.30 -11.19
N ALA A 230 -5.49 2.75 -12.25
CA ALA A 230 -4.07 2.44 -12.32
C ALA A 230 -3.30 3.62 -12.93
N VAL A 231 -2.11 3.90 -12.40
CA VAL A 231 -1.23 4.99 -12.85
C VAL A 231 0.20 4.46 -12.95
N GLY A 232 0.89 4.78 -14.05
CA GLY A 232 2.31 4.46 -14.20
C GLY A 232 3.18 5.37 -13.34
N PHE A 233 4.20 4.83 -12.67
CA PHE A 233 5.07 5.60 -11.80
C PHE A 233 5.86 6.65 -12.57
N LYS A 234 6.35 6.32 -13.78
CA LYS A 234 7.03 7.28 -14.67
C LYS A 234 6.11 8.44 -15.07
N GLU A 235 4.86 8.14 -15.39
CA GLU A 235 3.85 9.14 -15.74
C GLU A 235 3.55 10.04 -14.53
N LEU A 236 3.40 9.44 -13.34
CA LEU A 236 3.14 10.17 -12.11
C LEU A 236 4.26 11.17 -11.77
N ILE A 237 5.52 10.76 -11.87
CA ILE A 237 6.66 11.66 -11.58
C ILE A 237 6.89 12.70 -12.68
N GLY A 238 6.43 12.44 -13.91
CA GLY A 238 6.47 13.38 -15.02
C GLY A 238 5.30 14.37 -15.04
N SER A 239 4.29 14.18 -14.20
CA SER A 239 3.03 14.91 -14.26
C SER A 239 3.10 16.31 -13.67
N ASP A 240 2.42 17.24 -14.34
CA ASP A 240 2.12 18.59 -13.86
C ASP A 240 0.80 18.68 -13.08
N ASP A 241 0.02 17.59 -13.06
CA ASP A 241 -1.22 17.48 -12.29
C ASP A 241 -1.33 16.10 -11.64
N VAL A 242 -0.54 15.92 -10.58
CA VAL A 242 -0.46 14.67 -9.82
C VAL A 242 -1.82 14.31 -9.20
N LEU A 243 -2.55 15.28 -8.65
CA LEU A 243 -3.83 15.01 -8.00
C LEU A 243 -4.91 14.64 -9.04
N GLY A 244 -4.94 15.30 -10.21
CA GLY A 244 -5.77 14.88 -11.35
C GLY A 244 -5.42 13.48 -11.86
N MET A 245 -4.15 13.11 -11.91
CA MET A 245 -3.74 11.73 -12.24
C MET A 245 -4.25 10.71 -11.23
N LEU A 246 -4.19 11.02 -9.93
CA LEU A 246 -4.80 10.20 -8.88
C LEU A 246 -6.34 10.32 -8.87
N GLY A 247 -6.88 11.20 -9.73
CA GLY A 247 -8.27 11.65 -9.95
C GLY A 247 -8.96 12.20 -8.72
N LEU A 248 -8.20 12.96 -7.95
CA LEU A 248 -8.66 13.98 -7.02
C LEU A 248 -8.83 15.30 -7.80
N GLU A 249 -9.69 15.28 -8.83
CA GLU A 249 -9.84 16.38 -9.82
C GLU A 249 -10.35 17.69 -9.22
N ASN A 250 -11.00 17.61 -8.06
CA ASN A 250 -11.46 18.79 -7.32
C ASN A 250 -10.35 19.42 -6.45
N GLU A 251 -9.16 18.84 -6.38
CA GLU A 251 -8.03 19.40 -5.61
C GLU A 251 -7.15 20.32 -6.48
N GLY A 252 -6.21 21.02 -5.85
CA GLY A 252 -5.25 21.86 -6.56
C GLY A 252 -4.33 21.08 -7.52
N LYS A 253 -3.76 21.78 -8.50
CA LYS A 253 -2.77 21.19 -9.40
C LYS A 253 -1.38 21.27 -8.79
N TYR A 254 -0.69 20.14 -8.77
CA TYR A 254 0.68 20.02 -8.28
C TYR A 254 1.52 19.25 -9.29
N SER A 255 2.69 19.79 -9.64
CA SER A 255 3.68 19.09 -10.46
C SER A 255 4.61 18.28 -9.56
N PHE A 256 4.85 17.01 -9.88
CA PHE A 256 5.74 16.17 -9.07
C PHE A 256 7.19 16.66 -9.10
N GLN A 257 7.59 17.27 -10.22
CA GLN A 257 8.96 17.74 -10.48
C GLN A 257 9.40 18.87 -9.54
N GLN A 258 8.46 19.52 -8.85
CA GLN A 258 8.72 20.59 -7.89
C GLN A 258 9.28 20.09 -6.56
N PHE A 259 9.26 18.77 -6.32
CA PHE A 259 9.62 18.18 -5.04
C PHE A 259 10.90 17.33 -5.11
N PRO A 260 11.68 17.27 -4.02
CA PRO A 260 12.90 16.47 -4.00
C PRO A 260 12.59 14.97 -4.05
N VAL A 261 13.55 14.19 -4.55
CA VAL A 261 13.49 12.74 -4.53
C VAL A 261 13.68 12.24 -3.09
N GLU A 262 12.72 11.46 -2.59
CA GLU A 262 12.74 10.93 -1.22
C GLU A 262 13.18 9.46 -1.16
N ASN A 263 13.78 9.06 -0.02
CA ASN A 263 14.27 7.70 0.31
C ASN A 263 15.36 7.13 -0.63
N ASP A 264 16.46 7.85 -0.85
CA ASP A 264 17.65 7.22 -1.44
C ASP A 264 18.34 6.34 -0.38
N LEU A 265 18.33 5.02 -0.57
CA LEU A 265 19.03 4.07 0.30
C LEU A 265 20.58 4.15 0.17
N GLY A 266 21.11 5.26 -0.37
CA GLY A 266 22.53 5.44 -0.67
C GLY A 266 23.10 4.43 -1.67
N VAL A 267 22.23 3.74 -2.44
CA VAL A 267 22.66 2.75 -3.43
C VAL A 267 23.05 3.51 -4.69
N ASN A 268 24.35 3.50 -5.01
CA ASN A 268 24.86 4.15 -6.22
C ASN A 268 24.29 3.52 -7.51
N ALA A 269 24.38 4.25 -8.61
CA ALA A 269 23.79 3.84 -9.89
C ALA A 269 24.29 2.47 -10.38
N ALA A 270 25.59 2.18 -10.24
CA ALA A 270 26.19 0.90 -10.64
C ALA A 270 25.61 -0.28 -9.84
N LYS A 271 25.46 -0.13 -8.51
CA LYS A 271 24.86 -1.14 -7.65
C LYS A 271 23.37 -1.31 -7.93
N LYS A 272 22.64 -0.23 -8.23
CA LYS A 272 21.24 -0.30 -8.69
C LYS A 272 21.12 -1.12 -9.98
N ALA A 273 21.97 -0.85 -10.97
CA ALA A 273 22.00 -1.58 -12.24
C ALA A 273 22.29 -3.08 -12.03
N LEU A 274 23.30 -3.41 -11.22
CA LEU A 274 23.65 -4.79 -10.90
C LEU A 274 22.51 -5.53 -10.17
N ILE A 275 21.79 -4.86 -9.26
CA ILE A 275 20.63 -5.46 -8.58
C ILE A 275 19.52 -5.73 -9.61
N MET A 276 19.22 -4.80 -10.51
CA MET A 276 18.20 -5.00 -11.55
C MET A 276 18.54 -6.17 -12.46
N GLU A 277 19.79 -6.26 -12.92
CA GLU A 277 20.28 -7.39 -13.73
C GLU A 277 20.11 -8.73 -12.99
N LYS A 278 20.52 -8.78 -11.72
CA LYS A 278 20.37 -9.99 -10.90
C LYS A 278 18.91 -10.36 -10.66
N ILE A 279 18.02 -9.39 -10.43
CA ILE A 279 16.58 -9.64 -10.27
C ILE A 279 16.00 -10.18 -11.58
N HIS A 280 16.35 -9.59 -12.73
CA HIS A 280 15.93 -10.09 -14.04
C HIS A 280 16.40 -11.53 -14.26
N SER A 281 17.67 -11.84 -13.99
CA SER A 281 18.21 -13.19 -14.10
C SER A 281 17.51 -14.18 -13.16
N SER A 282 17.25 -13.78 -11.91
CA SER A 282 16.52 -14.62 -10.95
C SER A 282 15.08 -14.90 -11.36
N LEU A 283 14.38 -13.91 -11.93
CA LEU A 283 13.03 -14.11 -12.47
C LEU A 283 13.01 -15.15 -13.58
N ASP A 284 14.02 -15.16 -14.45
CA ASP A 284 14.15 -16.14 -15.53
C ASP A 284 14.38 -17.55 -14.96
N GLN A 285 15.35 -17.68 -14.05
CA GLN A 285 15.68 -18.95 -13.40
C GLN A 285 14.51 -19.54 -12.58
N CYS A 286 13.67 -18.69 -12.00
CA CYS A 286 12.48 -19.10 -11.26
C CYS A 286 11.22 -19.27 -12.14
N GLY A 287 11.31 -19.09 -13.47
CA GLY A 287 10.18 -19.26 -14.39
C GLY A 287 9.13 -18.15 -14.36
N TRP A 288 9.47 -16.99 -13.80
CA TRP A 288 8.56 -15.84 -13.64
C TRP A 288 8.73 -14.75 -14.69
N LEU A 289 9.88 -14.68 -15.38
CA LEU A 289 10.19 -13.57 -16.26
C LEU A 289 9.15 -13.37 -17.38
N ALA A 290 8.79 -14.45 -18.07
CA ALA A 290 7.81 -14.39 -19.15
C ALA A 290 6.42 -13.96 -18.65
N ARG A 291 6.00 -14.47 -17.49
CA ARG A 291 4.71 -14.13 -16.88
C ARG A 291 4.63 -12.64 -16.56
N VAL A 292 5.65 -12.14 -15.87
CA VAL A 292 5.73 -10.73 -15.46
C VAL A 292 5.77 -9.81 -16.69
N LYS A 293 6.58 -10.13 -17.71
CA LYS A 293 6.65 -9.35 -18.95
C LYS A 293 5.32 -9.34 -19.72
N ASN A 294 4.65 -10.49 -19.83
CA ASN A 294 3.37 -10.59 -20.54
C ASN A 294 2.23 -9.86 -19.81
N ALA A 295 2.32 -9.75 -18.48
CA ALA A 295 1.34 -9.06 -17.66
C ALA A 295 1.65 -7.57 -17.43
N GLN A 296 2.80 -7.07 -17.90
CA GLN A 296 3.25 -5.70 -17.67
C GLN A 296 2.40 -4.71 -18.48
N MET A 297 1.97 -3.65 -17.80
CA MET A 297 1.22 -2.54 -18.39
C MET A 297 1.98 -1.20 -18.39
N TYR A 298 3.02 -1.08 -17.56
CA TYR A 298 3.72 0.18 -17.33
C TYR A 298 5.23 -0.04 -17.28
N ASP A 299 5.97 0.91 -17.86
CA ASP A 299 7.44 0.94 -17.95
C ASP A 299 8.11 1.82 -16.89
#